data_AF-A0A2E8QZ22-F1
#
_entry.id   AF-A0A2E8QZ22-F1
#
_cell.length_a   1.000
_cell.length_b   1.000
_cell.length_c   1.000
_cell.angle_alpha   90.00
_cell.angle_beta   90.00
_cell.angle_gamma   90.00
#
_symmetry.space_group_name_H-M   'P 1'
#
loop_
_entity.id
_entity.type
_entity.pdbx_description
1 polymer ?
#
loop_
_entity_poly.entity_id
_entity_poly.type
_entity_poly.pdbx_seq_one_letter_code
_entity_poly.pdbx_strand_id
1 'polypeptide(L)' 'WNKGHENIGLRFIVLEDNRLTAARLTLIGAVAQVISLGLEIFAVQPAEEMR' A
#
# COMPACT_ATOMS: atom_id res chain seq x y z
N TRP A 1 -1.83 -5.68 12.68
CA TRP A 1 -1.70 -4.22 12.82
C TRP A 1 -0.64 -3.82 13.87
N ASN A 2 -0.60 -4.42 15.07
CA ASN A 2 0.30 -3.95 16.14
C ASN A 2 1.77 -4.39 16.06
N LYS A 3 2.11 -5.46 15.32
CA LYS A 3 3.50 -5.97 15.25
C LYS A 3 4.54 -4.95 14.75
N GLY A 4 4.11 -3.94 13.99
CA GLY A 4 5.00 -2.84 13.58
C GLY A 4 5.45 -1.95 14.74
N HIS A 5 4.73 -1.94 15.86
CA HIS A 5 5.16 -1.25 17.08
C HIS A 5 6.38 -1.96 17.67
N GLU A 6 6.28 -3.28 17.84
CA GLU A 6 7.31 -4.14 18.44
C GLU A 6 8.54 -4.31 17.52
N ASN A 7 8.34 -4.32 16.20
CA ASN A 7 9.41 -4.46 15.23
C ASN A 7 9.25 -3.43 14.10
N ILE A 8 10.12 -2.42 14.13
CA ILE A 8 10.14 -1.31 13.15
C ILE A 8 10.33 -1.84 11.73
N GLY A 9 11.08 -2.93 11.54
CA GLY A 9 11.30 -3.54 10.23
C GLY A 9 10.02 -4.07 9.56
N LEU A 10 8.94 -4.25 10.31
CA LEU A 10 7.62 -4.65 9.80
C LEU A 10 6.74 -3.47 9.36
N ARG A 11 7.15 -2.22 9.60
CA ARG A 11 6.41 -1.02 9.17
C ARG A 11 6.57 -0.79 7.67
N PHE A 12 5.57 -0.18 7.03
CA PHE A 12 5.72 0.23 5.62
C PHE A 12 6.80 1.30 5.44
N ILE A 13 6.93 2.21 6.40
CA ILE A 13 7.93 3.28 6.43
C ILE A 13 8.99 2.93 7.48
N VAL A 14 10.25 2.84 7.04
CA VAL A 14 11.43 2.61 7.87
C VAL A 14 12.37 3.79 7.67
N LEU A 15 12.46 4.69 8.66
CA LEU A 15 13.16 5.97 8.54
C LEU A 15 14.62 5.85 8.13
N GLU A 16 15.30 4.79 8.57
CA GLU A 16 16.71 4.55 8.29
C GLU A 16 16.93 3.77 6.98
N ASP A 17 15.88 3.30 6.32
CA ASP A 17 15.95 2.54 5.08
C ASP A 17 14.97 3.08 4.02
N ASN A 18 15.44 4.11 3.32
CA ASN A 18 14.70 4.74 2.23
C ASN A 18 14.45 3.79 1.05
N ARG A 19 15.36 2.84 0.78
CA ARG A 19 15.21 1.92 -0.34
C ARG A 19 14.11 0.89 -0.05
N LEU A 20 14.09 0.33 1.14
CA LEU A 20 13.04 -0.57 1.58
C LEU A 20 11.68 0.14 1.65
N THR A 21 11.65 1.37 2.17
CA THR A 21 10.44 2.19 2.20
C THR A 21 9.92 2.44 0.79
N ALA A 22 10.78 2.87 -0.14
CA ALA A 22 10.40 3.10 -1.53
C ALA A 22 9.84 1.83 -2.18
N ALA A 23 10.54 0.69 -2.05
CA ALA A 23 10.08 -0.59 -2.60
C ALA A 23 8.70 -1.00 -2.06
N ARG A 24 8.46 -0.80 -0.76
CA ARG A 24 7.17 -1.08 -0.12
C ARG A 24 6.08 -0.16 -0.65
N LEU A 25 6.31 1.15 -0.68
CA LEU A 25 5.34 2.14 -1.19
C LEU A 25 4.99 1.88 -2.67
N THR A 26 5.98 1.55 -3.50
CA THR A 26 5.74 1.16 -4.91
C THR A 26 4.89 -0.10 -5.00
N LEU A 27 5.15 -1.11 -4.17
CA LEU A 27 4.36 -2.34 -4.16
C LEU A 27 2.88 -2.06 -3.84
N ILE A 28 2.58 -1.32 -2.77
CA ILE A 28 1.18 -1.00 -2.42
C ILE A 28 0.52 -0.12 -3.49
N GLY A 29 1.26 0.83 -4.09
CA GLY A 29 0.76 1.63 -5.21
C GLY A 29 0.40 0.76 -6.43
N ALA A 30 1.25 -0.20 -6.79
CA ALA A 30 0.98 -1.13 -7.88
C ALA A 30 -0.24 -2.03 -7.59
N VAL A 31 -0.38 -2.50 -6.36
CA VAL A 31 -1.56 -3.30 -5.95
C VAL A 31 -2.84 -2.45 -6.02
N ALA A 32 -2.81 -1.21 -5.54
CA ALA A 32 -3.93 -0.29 -5.65
C ALA A 32 -4.32 -0.03 -7.12
N GLN A 33 -3.33 0.13 -8.00
CA GLN A 33 -3.55 0.29 -9.44
C GLN A 33 -4.25 -0.93 -10.05
N VAL A 34 -3.80 -2.15 -9.72
CA VAL A 34 -4.42 -3.40 -10.21
C VAL A 34 -5.88 -3.49 -9.76
N ILE A 35 -6.17 -3.17 -8.50
CA ILE A 35 -7.54 -3.17 -7.97
C ILE A 35 -8.40 -2.13 -8.67
N SER A 36 -7.88 -0.89 -8.84
CA SER A 36 -8.58 0.20 -9.54
C SER A 36 -8.97 -0.21 -10.96
N LEU A 37 -8.01 -0.72 -11.73
CA LEU A 37 -8.24 -1.19 -13.10
C LEU A 37 -9.23 -2.36 -13.14
N GLY A 38 -9.15 -3.28 -12.16
CA GLY A 38 -10.09 -4.38 -12.04
C GLY A 38 -11.53 -3.91 -11.80
N LEU A 39 -11.73 -2.94 -10.91
CA LEU A 39 -13.05 -2.36 -10.64
C LEU A 39 -13.62 -1.64 -11.86
N GLU A 40 -12.78 -0.88 -12.57
CA GLU A 40 -13.17 -0.21 -13.83
C GLU A 40 -13.65 -1.21 -14.89
N ILE A 41 -13.00 -2.37 -15.03
CA ILE A 41 -13.44 -3.45 -15.93
C ILE A 41 -14.87 -3.92 -15.59
N PHE A 42 -15.23 -3.93 -14.31
CA PHE A 42 -16.58 -4.28 -13.84
C PHE A 42 -17.54 -3.09 -13.81
N ALA A 43 -17.18 -1.96 -14.42
CA ALA A 43 -17.94 -0.71 -14.40
C ALA A 43 -18.25 -0.20 -12.96
N VAL A 44 -17.37 -0.52 -12.01
CA VAL A 44 -17.42 -0.02 -10.63
C VAL A 44 -16.42 1.11 -10.50
N GLN A 45 -16.87 2.29 -10.04
CA GLN A 45 -15.96 3.39 -9.73
C GLN A 45 -15.15 3.05 -8.47
N PRO A 46 -13.81 3.02 -8.53
CA PRO A 46 -12.97 2.87 -7.34
C PRO A 46 -13.21 4.04 -6.38
N ALA A 47 -13.33 3.74 -5.08
CA ALA A 47 -13.40 4.77 -4.05
C ALA A 47 -11.99 5.08 -3.55
N GLU A 48 -11.67 6.37 -3.38
CA GLU A 48 -10.40 6.79 -2.77
C GLU A 48 -10.37 6.53 -1.25
N GLU A 49 -11.53 6.64 -0.59
CA GLU A 49 -11.71 6.40 0.85
C GLU A 49 -13.08 5.73 1.09
N MET A 50 -13.11 4.78 2.03
CA MET A 50 -14.35 4.19 2.53
C MET A 50 -14.68 4.83 3.89
N ARG A 51 -15.92 5.30 4.04
CA ARG A 51 -16.45 5.86 5.30
C ARG A 51 -17.32 4.87 6.03
#